data_AF-T1GP44-F1
#
_entry.id   AF-T1GP44-F1
#
_cell.length_a   1.000
_cell.length_b   1.000
_cell.length_c   1.000
_cell.angle_alpha   90.00
_cell.angle_beta   90.00
_cell.angle_gamma   90.00
#
_symmetry.space_group_name_H-M   'P 1'
#
loop_
_entity.id
_entity.type
_entity.pdbx_description
1 polymer ?
#
loop_
_entity_poly.entity_id
_entity_poly.type
_entity_poly.pdbx_seq_one_letter_code
_entity_poly.pdbx_strand_id
1 'polypeptide(L)'
;MVIRGASIIIVYLGEFHTPQIRDKCIMFSCFISSTFTILSPIAASFILRSDWYIVIPWLNISYTPWRSFIVVAALPGLVAGFLLCFLPESPKYYLSKNQDHHAIQVLQKIFTINTGKPRKVYPIENIRRDIDEKEADLFASGTHKAMESIWSRAKPLLSRKYVKVTLVLCILQFVSNSTNFGMFLFFPDIVNSVETYLKSNGSSTSMCEIYEQNLRNVYNESIDCVPKLEDSTFAYSLSLEIIYFLGFLLLSLYIKKVKKIYLLSLMLAAVGLCGFLAVLLPNPRMSLIFYTGLLLSGFGIMIMSSSVVESYPTHLRATAMSLTTLFARAGCVFGTNYFGSLFQNYCNTSFYISGGFMWGAAALALLIPKPRF
;
A
#
# COMPACT_ATOMS: atom_id res chain seq x y z
N MET A 1 4.19 -0.28 6.06
CA MET A 1 5.42 0.56 5.93
C MET A 1 6.03 0.58 4.51
N VAL A 2 5.56 -0.24 3.56
CA VAL A 2 6.25 -0.53 2.27
C VAL A 2 6.23 0.59 1.20
N ILE A 3 5.23 1.49 1.19
CA ILE A 3 5.02 2.37 0.02
C ILE A 3 5.99 3.59 -0.07
N ARG A 4 6.70 3.99 1.00
CA ARG A 4 7.67 5.11 0.92
C ARG A 4 8.94 4.75 0.11
N GLY A 5 9.39 3.50 0.19
CA GLY A 5 10.52 3.01 -0.61
C GLY A 5 10.16 2.80 -2.08
N ALA A 6 8.93 2.37 -2.37
CA ALA A 6 8.47 2.09 -3.73
C ALA A 6 8.59 3.31 -4.67
N SER A 7 8.26 4.51 -4.19
CA SER A 7 8.36 5.74 -5.00
C SER A 7 9.81 6.05 -5.41
N ILE A 8 10.77 5.87 -4.49
CA ILE A 8 12.18 6.11 -4.75
C ILE A 8 12.73 5.05 -5.71
N ILE A 9 12.37 3.77 -5.50
CA ILE A 9 12.79 2.67 -6.38
C ILE A 9 12.28 2.87 -7.80
N ILE A 10 11.02 3.26 -7.98
CA ILE A 10 10.44 3.49 -9.32
C ILE A 10 11.12 4.67 -10.03
N VAL A 11 11.41 5.77 -9.30
CA VAL A 11 12.13 6.92 -9.85
C VAL A 11 13.55 6.55 -10.23
N TYR A 12 14.29 5.94 -9.29
CA TYR A 12 15.66 5.49 -9.53
C TYR A 12 15.72 4.53 -10.72
N LEU A 13 14.88 3.50 -10.76
CA LEU A 13 14.81 2.59 -11.91
C LEU A 13 14.46 3.33 -13.21
N GLY A 14 13.56 4.31 -13.15
CA GLY A 14 13.18 5.14 -14.27
C GLY A 14 14.28 6.04 -14.84
N GLU A 15 15.29 6.38 -14.04
CA GLU A 15 16.42 7.22 -14.44
C GLU A 15 17.56 6.43 -15.08
N PHE A 16 17.61 5.11 -14.87
CA PHE A 16 18.61 4.22 -15.48
C PHE A 16 18.13 3.55 -16.79
N HIS A 17 16.87 3.74 -17.16
CA HIS A 17 16.27 3.09 -18.32
C HIS A 17 15.78 4.10 -19.36
N THR A 18 15.95 3.77 -20.63
CA THR A 18 15.40 4.58 -21.73
C THR A 18 13.87 4.49 -21.77
N PRO A 19 13.16 5.49 -22.32
CA PRO A 19 11.70 5.50 -22.38
C PRO A 19 11.07 4.23 -23.00
N GLN A 20 11.77 3.56 -23.91
CA GLN A 20 11.30 2.36 -24.61
C GLN A 20 11.21 1.12 -23.72
N ILE A 21 12.12 0.98 -22.73
CA ILE A 21 12.20 -0.18 -21.84
C ILE A 21 11.78 0.14 -20.40
N ARG A 22 11.79 1.42 -20.02
CA ARG A 22 11.51 1.90 -18.66
C ARG A 22 10.22 1.33 -18.10
N ASP A 23 9.13 1.41 -18.84
CA ASP A 23 7.82 0.98 -18.34
C ASP A 23 7.79 -0.54 -18.11
N LYS A 24 8.50 -1.33 -18.93
CA LYS A 24 8.64 -2.78 -18.72
C LYS A 24 9.43 -3.09 -17.45
N CYS A 25 10.53 -2.38 -17.20
CA CYS A 25 11.34 -2.57 -16.00
C CYS A 25 10.57 -2.16 -14.73
N ILE A 26 9.82 -1.05 -14.78
CA ILE A 26 8.96 -0.61 -13.67
C ILE A 26 7.85 -1.65 -13.41
N MET A 27 7.24 -2.20 -14.45
CA MET A 27 6.25 -3.28 -14.26
C MET A 27 6.87 -4.53 -13.63
N PHE A 28 8.09 -4.89 -14.02
CA PHE A 28 8.80 -6.03 -13.44
C PHE A 28 9.12 -5.83 -11.95
N SER A 29 9.48 -4.61 -11.51
CA SER A 29 9.71 -4.34 -10.08
C SER A 29 8.42 -4.41 -9.25
N CYS A 30 7.28 -3.98 -9.82
CA CYS A 30 5.97 -4.16 -9.21
C CYS A 30 5.62 -5.65 -9.06
N PHE A 31 5.93 -6.48 -10.06
CA PHE A 31 5.71 -7.93 -9.98
C PHE A 31 6.50 -8.59 -8.84
N ILE A 32 7.79 -8.26 -8.71
CA ILE A 32 8.63 -8.75 -7.60
C ILE A 32 8.00 -8.35 -6.26
N SER A 33 7.54 -7.11 -6.13
CA SER A 33 6.92 -6.61 -4.91
C SER A 33 5.66 -7.40 -4.54
N SER A 34 4.82 -7.74 -5.53
CA SER A 34 3.64 -8.59 -5.33
C SER A 34 3.97 -10.03 -4.93
N THR A 35 5.06 -10.61 -5.45
CA THR A 35 5.50 -11.95 -5.02
C THR A 35 5.85 -11.96 -3.52
N PHE A 36 6.52 -10.90 -3.03
CA PHE A 36 6.87 -10.79 -1.61
C PHE A 36 5.64 -10.68 -0.69
N THR A 37 4.53 -10.08 -1.13
CA THR A 37 3.33 -10.00 -0.27
C THR A 37 2.69 -11.37 -0.07
N ILE A 38 2.69 -12.23 -1.09
CA ILE A 38 2.21 -13.63 -1.00
C ILE A 38 3.15 -14.49 -0.14
N LEU A 39 4.46 -14.29 -0.23
CA LEU A 39 5.43 -15.03 0.60
C LEU A 39 5.32 -14.69 2.09
N SER A 40 4.80 -13.51 2.45
CA SER A 40 4.66 -13.07 3.84
C SER A 40 3.77 -13.98 4.71
N PRO A 41 2.49 -14.25 4.36
CA PRO A 41 1.66 -15.18 5.14
C PRO A 41 2.19 -16.61 5.12
N ILE A 42 2.90 -17.02 4.06
CA ILE A 42 3.56 -18.34 3.99
C ILE A 42 4.67 -18.41 5.04
N ALA A 43 5.58 -17.43 5.06
CA ALA A 43 6.64 -17.35 6.08
C ALA A 43 6.06 -17.24 7.49
N ALA A 44 5.00 -16.46 7.68
CA ALA A 44 4.30 -16.33 8.95
C ALA A 44 3.76 -17.68 9.43
N SER A 45 3.15 -18.47 8.54
CA SER A 45 2.65 -19.80 8.89
C SER A 45 3.76 -20.74 9.36
N PHE A 46 4.92 -20.78 8.69
CA PHE A 46 6.02 -21.66 9.11
C PHE A 46 6.66 -21.21 10.44
N ILE A 47 6.85 -19.90 10.61
CA ILE A 47 7.57 -19.36 11.76
C ILE A 47 6.68 -19.30 13.00
N LEU A 48 5.48 -18.71 12.89
CA LEU A 48 4.61 -18.43 14.04
C LEU A 48 3.93 -19.69 14.61
N ARG A 49 3.87 -20.79 13.85
CA ARG A 49 3.34 -22.08 14.34
C ARG A 49 4.26 -22.80 15.33
N SER A 50 5.53 -22.43 15.39
CA SER A 50 6.51 -23.19 16.18
C SER A 50 6.41 -22.84 17.67
N ASP A 51 6.47 -23.82 18.57
CA ASP A 51 6.27 -23.61 20.02
C ASP A 51 7.60 -23.39 20.80
N TRP A 52 8.66 -22.90 20.15
CA TRP A 52 9.97 -22.74 20.78
C TRP A 52 10.15 -21.34 21.40
N TYR A 53 10.96 -21.25 22.45
CA TYR A 53 11.47 -20.00 22.98
C TYR A 53 12.92 -20.17 23.42
N ILE A 54 13.73 -19.13 23.24
CA ILE A 54 15.13 -19.09 23.67
C ILE A 54 15.24 -18.00 24.73
N VAL A 55 15.61 -18.38 25.95
CA VAL A 55 15.90 -17.39 27.00
C VAL A 55 17.27 -16.80 26.73
N ILE A 56 17.34 -15.47 26.67
CA ILE A 56 18.58 -14.70 26.50
C ILE A 56 18.87 -13.99 27.83
N PRO A 57 19.64 -14.60 28.75
CA PRO A 57 19.72 -14.16 30.14
C PRO A 57 20.29 -12.76 30.30
N TRP A 58 21.29 -12.39 29.49
CA TRP A 58 21.97 -11.08 29.57
C TRP A 58 21.10 -9.89 29.15
N LEU A 59 19.98 -10.13 28.46
CA LEU A 59 19.06 -9.10 27.97
C LEU A 59 17.72 -9.18 28.69
N ASN A 60 17.53 -10.17 29.57
CA ASN A 60 16.26 -10.47 30.22
C ASN A 60 15.10 -10.60 29.21
N ILE A 61 15.36 -11.25 28.07
CA ILE A 61 14.38 -11.43 26.98
C ILE A 61 14.17 -12.92 26.72
N SER A 62 12.91 -13.33 26.68
CA SER A 62 12.48 -14.57 26.04
C SER A 62 12.28 -14.33 24.54
N TYR A 63 13.17 -14.91 23.74
CA TYR A 63 13.13 -14.81 22.29
C TYR A 63 12.15 -15.83 21.72
N THR A 64 11.08 -15.32 21.12
CA THR A 64 9.90 -16.07 20.66
C THR A 64 9.79 -16.05 19.14
N PRO A 65 8.97 -16.92 18.53
CA PRO A 65 8.87 -17.04 17.08
C PRO A 65 8.44 -15.74 16.37
N TRP A 66 7.59 -14.92 17.00
CA TRP A 66 7.18 -13.63 16.42
C TRP A 66 8.34 -12.65 16.24
N ARG A 67 9.36 -12.70 17.11
CA ARG A 67 10.57 -11.88 16.96
C ARG A 67 11.38 -12.35 15.75
N SER A 68 11.48 -13.66 15.54
CA SER A 68 12.10 -14.25 14.35
C SER A 68 11.38 -13.86 13.07
N PHE A 69 10.04 -13.82 13.09
CA PHE A 69 9.26 -13.36 11.94
C PHE A 69 9.59 -11.90 11.58
N ILE A 70 9.74 -11.01 12.57
CA ILE A 70 10.18 -9.62 12.32
C ILE A 70 11.56 -9.58 11.68
N VAL A 71 12.51 -10.39 12.16
CA VAL A 71 13.86 -10.48 11.57
C VAL A 71 13.78 -10.95 10.12
N VAL A 72 13.06 -12.04 9.84
CA VAL A 72 12.88 -12.58 8.49
C VAL A 72 12.21 -11.56 7.56
N ALA A 73 11.20 -10.84 8.03
CA ALA A 73 10.52 -9.79 7.28
C ALA A 73 11.44 -8.57 7.01
N ALA A 74 12.43 -8.31 7.88
CA ALA A 74 13.40 -7.24 7.72
C ALA A 74 14.58 -7.60 6.80
N LEU A 75 14.93 -8.88 6.66
CA LEU A 75 16.07 -9.35 5.86
C LEU A 75 16.05 -8.84 4.41
N PRO A 76 14.94 -8.89 3.64
CA PRO A 76 14.91 -8.34 2.29
C PRO A 76 15.26 -6.85 2.26
N GLY A 77 14.81 -6.09 3.26
CA GLY A 77 15.12 -4.67 3.40
C GLY A 77 16.59 -4.41 3.72
N LEU A 78 17.18 -5.23 4.59
CA LEU A 78 18.62 -5.15 4.92
C LEU A 78 19.50 -5.51 3.72
N VAL A 79 19.18 -6.59 3.01
CA VAL A 79 19.87 -6.98 1.78
C VAL A 79 19.75 -5.88 0.73
N ALA A 80 18.56 -5.31 0.54
CA ALA A 80 18.36 -4.19 -0.37
C ALA A 80 19.19 -2.96 0.05
N GLY A 81 19.21 -2.62 1.34
CA GLY A 81 20.02 -1.52 1.88
C GLY A 81 21.52 -1.72 1.64
N PHE A 82 22.01 -2.93 1.86
CA PHE A 82 23.41 -3.28 1.58
C PHE A 82 23.72 -3.22 0.08
N LEU A 83 22.85 -3.77 -0.78
CA LEU A 83 23.03 -3.73 -2.24
C LEU A 83 23.00 -2.30 -2.79
N LEU A 84 22.21 -1.39 -2.19
CA LEU A 84 22.17 0.01 -2.57
C LEU A 84 23.53 0.71 -2.40
N CYS A 85 24.37 0.28 -1.44
CA CYS A 85 25.72 0.84 -1.27
C CYS A 85 26.65 0.60 -2.48
N PHE A 86 26.35 -0.39 -3.32
CA PHE A 86 27.14 -0.71 -4.52
C PHE A 86 26.56 -0.11 -5.80
N LEU A 87 25.34 0.43 -5.73
CA LEU A 87 24.68 1.07 -6.84
C LEU A 87 25.18 2.52 -6.99
N PRO A 88 25.45 2.98 -8.23
CA PRO A 88 25.87 4.36 -8.46
C PRO A 88 24.70 5.33 -8.26
N GLU A 89 24.98 6.57 -7.90
CA GLU A 89 23.98 7.64 -7.99
C GLU A 89 23.50 7.82 -9.43
N SER A 90 22.27 8.28 -9.61
CA SER A 90 21.69 8.41 -10.94
C SER A 90 22.35 9.52 -11.77
N PRO A 91 22.43 9.38 -13.11
CA PRO A 91 22.93 10.46 -13.96
C PRO A 91 22.17 11.77 -13.75
N LYS A 92 20.84 11.70 -13.53
CA LYS A 92 20.01 12.89 -13.28
C LYS A 92 20.31 13.57 -11.96
N TYR A 93 20.62 12.81 -10.91
CA TYR A 93 21.06 13.38 -9.64
C TYR A 93 22.29 14.29 -9.84
N TYR A 94 23.31 13.81 -10.55
CA TYR A 94 24.50 14.60 -10.84
C TYR A 94 24.21 15.82 -11.73
N LEU A 95 23.36 15.68 -12.74
CA LEU A 95 22.92 16.81 -13.59
C LEU A 95 22.22 17.89 -12.76
N SER A 96 21.36 17.49 -11.81
CA SER A 96 20.72 18.44 -10.90
C SER A 96 21.76 19.22 -10.10
N LYS A 97 22.85 18.57 -9.64
CA LYS A 97 23.94 19.24 -8.92
C LYS A 97 24.90 20.04 -9.80
N ASN A 98 24.60 20.24 -11.10
CA ASN A 98 25.50 20.85 -12.08
C ASN A 98 26.83 20.07 -12.25
N GLN A 99 26.83 18.76 -11.97
CA GLN A 99 28.02 17.89 -12.02
C GLN A 99 28.00 17.02 -13.29
N ASP A 100 27.95 17.65 -14.47
CA ASP A 100 27.76 16.98 -15.76
C ASP A 100 28.83 15.89 -16.04
N HIS A 101 30.08 16.14 -15.63
CA HIS A 101 31.16 15.16 -15.78
C HIS A 101 30.90 13.85 -15.01
N HIS A 102 30.32 13.93 -13.79
CA HIS A 102 29.99 12.74 -13.01
C HIS A 102 28.81 11.98 -13.65
N ALA A 103 27.82 12.69 -14.18
CA ALA A 103 26.72 12.08 -14.92
C ALA A 103 27.22 11.27 -16.13
N ILE A 104 28.17 11.83 -16.90
CA ILE A 104 28.80 11.13 -18.04
C ILE A 104 29.57 9.88 -17.56
N GLN A 105 30.31 9.97 -16.45
CA GLN A 105 31.03 8.82 -15.89
C GLN A 105 30.08 7.67 -15.50
N VAL A 106 28.91 7.98 -14.92
CA VAL A 106 27.90 6.96 -14.62
C VAL A 106 27.37 6.33 -15.91
N LEU A 107 27.04 7.14 -16.93
CA LEU A 107 26.58 6.63 -18.22
C LEU A 107 27.64 5.76 -18.92
N GLN A 108 28.92 6.14 -18.86
CA GLN A 108 30.04 5.34 -19.34
C GLN A 108 30.15 4.01 -18.61
N LYS A 109 29.96 4.00 -17.28
CA LYS A 109 29.94 2.76 -16.48
C LYS A 109 28.80 1.85 -16.93
N ILE A 110 27.59 2.39 -17.11
CA ILE A 110 26.42 1.66 -17.62
C ILE A 110 26.71 1.09 -19.01
N PHE A 111 27.27 1.89 -19.93
CA PHE A 111 27.64 1.46 -21.27
C PHE A 111 28.64 0.29 -21.27
N THR A 112 29.71 0.39 -20.46
CA THR A 112 30.71 -0.67 -20.36
C THR A 112 30.11 -1.95 -19.78
N ILE A 113 29.23 -1.86 -18.76
CA ILE A 113 28.56 -3.04 -18.20
C ILE A 113 27.62 -3.69 -19.24
N ASN A 114 26.84 -2.89 -19.96
CA ASN A 114 25.83 -3.41 -20.90
C ASN A 114 26.44 -3.95 -22.21
N THR A 115 27.56 -3.39 -22.68
CA THR A 115 28.14 -3.72 -23.99
C THR A 115 29.47 -4.47 -23.93
N GLY A 116 30.13 -4.48 -22.76
CA GLY A 116 31.50 -4.97 -22.60
C GLY A 116 32.58 -4.06 -23.21
N LYS A 117 32.21 -2.95 -23.87
CA LYS A 117 33.15 -2.06 -24.56
C LYS A 117 33.86 -1.09 -23.59
N PRO A 118 35.10 -0.67 -23.89
CA PRO A 118 35.82 0.29 -23.06
C PRO A 118 35.10 1.63 -22.96
N ARG A 119 35.19 2.30 -21.80
CA ARG A 119 34.56 3.61 -21.54
C ARG A 119 34.91 4.68 -22.57
N LYS A 120 36.14 4.64 -23.11
CA LYS A 120 36.63 5.59 -24.12
C LYS A 120 35.85 5.57 -25.45
N VAL A 121 35.10 4.51 -25.71
CA VAL A 121 34.28 4.34 -26.92
C VAL A 121 32.88 4.92 -26.73
N TYR A 122 32.55 5.41 -25.54
CA TYR A 122 31.25 6.00 -25.26
C TYR A 122 31.05 7.30 -26.06
N PRO A 123 29.98 7.42 -26.88
CA PRO A 123 29.87 8.47 -27.90
C PRO A 123 29.38 9.83 -27.38
N ILE A 124 28.94 9.94 -26.13
CA ILE A 124 28.35 11.17 -25.59
C ILE A 124 29.36 11.90 -24.70
N GLU A 125 29.74 13.11 -25.11
CA GLU A 125 30.68 13.98 -24.39
C GLU A 125 29.99 15.15 -23.67
N ASN A 126 28.79 15.55 -24.11
CA ASN A 126 28.05 16.66 -23.52
C ASN A 126 26.57 16.31 -23.35
N ILE A 127 25.99 16.71 -22.22
CA ILE A 127 24.58 16.48 -21.90
C ILE A 127 23.86 17.83 -21.94
N ARG A 128 22.82 17.94 -22.78
CA ARG A 128 21.94 19.11 -22.79
C ARG A 128 20.93 18.96 -21.65
N ARG A 129 20.86 19.95 -20.76
CA ARG A 129 19.85 19.98 -19.70
C ARG A 129 18.52 20.46 -20.27
N ASP A 130 17.44 19.75 -19.95
CA ASP A 130 16.10 20.27 -20.18
C ASP A 130 15.85 21.42 -19.19
N ILE A 131 15.27 22.51 -19.68
CA ILE A 131 15.16 23.82 -19.01
C ILE A 131 14.29 23.79 -17.71
N ASP A 132 13.74 22.64 -17.35
CA ASP A 132 12.85 22.48 -16.19
C ASP A 132 13.55 22.15 -14.85
N GLU A 133 14.87 21.95 -14.81
CA GLU A 133 15.59 21.54 -13.59
C GLU A 133 15.99 22.71 -12.65
N LYS A 134 15.03 23.55 -12.25
CA LYS A 134 15.13 24.35 -11.00
C LYS A 134 14.97 23.49 -9.73
N GLU A 135 15.13 22.17 -9.84
CA GLU A 135 14.87 21.21 -8.76
C GLU A 135 16.03 21.06 -7.78
N ALA A 136 17.25 21.45 -8.18
CA ALA A 136 18.46 21.24 -7.40
C ALA A 136 18.63 22.19 -6.20
N ASP A 137 18.06 23.39 -6.28
CA ASP A 137 18.10 24.41 -5.22
C ASP A 137 17.13 24.12 -4.06
N LEU A 138 16.21 23.15 -4.21
CA LEU A 138 15.18 22.82 -3.22
C LEU A 138 15.73 22.19 -1.94
N PHE A 139 16.79 21.38 -2.03
CA PHE A 139 17.35 20.67 -0.87
C PHE A 139 18.54 21.40 -0.22
N ALA A 140 19.02 22.48 -0.83
CA ALA A 140 20.10 23.31 -0.30
C ALA A 140 19.59 24.52 0.51
N SER A 141 18.27 24.74 0.56
CA SER A 141 17.68 25.91 1.20
C SER A 141 16.71 25.52 2.33
N GLY A 142 16.69 26.32 3.41
CA GLY A 142 16.01 25.98 4.67
C GLY A 142 14.52 25.63 4.56
N THR A 143 13.97 25.05 5.62
CA THR A 143 12.61 24.47 5.71
C THR A 143 11.50 25.37 5.15
N HIS A 144 11.60 26.69 5.32
CA HIS A 144 10.66 27.67 4.79
C HIS A 144 10.62 27.71 3.25
N LYS A 145 11.79 27.75 2.60
CA LYS A 145 11.90 27.79 1.13
C LYS A 145 11.43 26.47 0.50
N ALA A 146 11.65 25.35 1.18
CA ALA A 146 11.11 24.06 0.77
C ALA A 146 9.57 24.02 0.85
N MET A 147 8.96 24.51 1.94
CA MET A 147 7.50 24.61 2.08
C MET A 147 6.87 25.54 1.05
N GLU A 148 7.48 26.70 0.80
CA GLU A 148 7.02 27.65 -0.20
C GLU A 148 7.06 27.06 -1.62
N SER A 149 8.11 26.30 -1.94
CA SER A 149 8.23 25.59 -3.21
C SER A 149 7.19 24.47 -3.36
N ILE A 150 6.97 23.65 -2.32
CA ILE A 150 5.90 22.64 -2.31
C ILE A 150 4.53 23.30 -2.50
N TRP A 151 4.27 24.41 -1.80
CA TRP A 151 3.02 25.14 -1.91
C TRP A 151 2.80 25.71 -3.30
N SER A 152 3.83 26.31 -3.91
CA SER A 152 3.74 26.85 -5.28
C SER A 152 3.41 25.76 -6.31
N ARG A 153 3.92 24.53 -6.14
CA ARG A 153 3.59 23.35 -6.96
C ARG A 153 2.19 22.80 -6.68
N ALA A 154 1.71 22.87 -5.44
CA ALA A 154 0.39 22.39 -5.03
C ALA A 154 -0.74 23.37 -5.40
N LYS A 155 -0.48 24.67 -5.41
CA LYS A 155 -1.44 25.74 -5.69
C LYS A 155 -2.25 25.54 -7.00
N PRO A 156 -1.66 25.11 -8.13
CA PRO A 156 -2.42 24.78 -9.35
C PRO A 156 -3.53 23.74 -9.14
N LEU A 157 -3.36 22.77 -8.24
CA LEU A 157 -4.37 21.75 -7.94
C LEU A 157 -5.59 22.31 -7.21
N LEU A 158 -5.41 23.42 -6.51
CA LEU A 158 -6.46 24.16 -5.81
C LEU A 158 -7.11 25.24 -6.70
N SER A 159 -6.70 25.34 -7.97
CA SER A 159 -7.34 26.24 -8.93
C SER A 159 -8.77 25.81 -9.24
N ARG A 160 -9.61 26.76 -9.67
CA ARG A 160 -11.00 26.52 -10.08
C ARG A 160 -11.16 25.37 -11.09
N LYS A 161 -10.15 25.14 -11.93
CA LYS A 161 -10.12 24.05 -12.93
C LYS A 161 -10.02 22.67 -12.29
N TYR A 162 -9.20 22.52 -11.24
CA TYR A 162 -8.83 21.22 -10.67
C TYR A 162 -9.41 20.95 -9.28
N VAL A 163 -9.81 21.98 -8.52
CA VAL A 163 -10.19 21.85 -7.10
C VAL A 163 -11.26 20.80 -6.85
N LYS A 164 -12.29 20.69 -7.71
CA LYS A 164 -13.34 19.68 -7.56
C LYS A 164 -12.79 18.26 -7.73
N VAL A 165 -11.99 18.03 -8.77
CA VAL A 165 -11.36 16.73 -9.03
C VAL A 165 -10.42 16.37 -7.89
N THR A 166 -9.59 17.32 -7.45
CA THR A 166 -8.63 17.14 -6.36
C THR A 166 -9.35 16.77 -5.06
N LEU A 167 -10.40 17.50 -4.69
CA LEU A 167 -11.15 17.26 -3.47
C LEU A 167 -11.82 15.86 -3.49
N VAL A 168 -12.50 15.53 -4.59
CA VAL A 168 -13.13 14.21 -4.79
C VAL A 168 -12.09 13.09 -4.64
N LEU A 169 -10.96 13.17 -5.35
CA LEU A 169 -9.92 12.14 -5.30
C LEU A 169 -9.24 12.04 -3.92
N CYS A 170 -9.05 13.16 -3.21
CA CYS A 170 -8.52 13.15 -1.86
C CYS A 170 -9.48 12.47 -0.86
N ILE A 171 -10.77 12.79 -0.93
CA ILE A 171 -11.79 12.16 -0.07
C ILE A 171 -11.89 10.67 -0.37
N LEU A 172 -11.95 10.28 -1.65
CA LEU A 172 -12.02 8.87 -2.03
C LEU A 172 -10.78 8.09 -1.55
N GLN A 173 -9.58 8.65 -1.73
CA GLN A 173 -8.34 8.04 -1.23
C GLN A 173 -8.33 7.92 0.30
N PHE A 174 -8.75 8.95 1.02
CA PHE A 174 -8.85 8.92 2.49
C PHE A 174 -9.80 7.81 2.95
N VAL A 175 -11.04 7.80 2.44
CA VAL A 175 -12.09 6.88 2.87
C VAL A 175 -11.74 5.43 2.53
N SER A 176 -11.31 5.15 1.29
CA SER A 176 -10.95 3.77 0.91
C SER A 176 -9.72 3.25 1.66
N ASN A 177 -8.70 4.09 1.89
CA ASN A 177 -7.53 3.64 2.65
C ASN A 177 -7.84 3.49 4.15
N SER A 178 -8.71 4.34 4.70
CA SER A 178 -9.20 4.21 6.08
C SER A 178 -9.89 2.87 6.29
N THR A 179 -10.87 2.54 5.45
CA THR A 179 -11.58 1.25 5.55
C THR A 179 -10.65 0.08 5.26
N ASN A 180 -9.85 0.13 4.19
CA ASN A 180 -8.99 -0.99 3.82
C ASN A 180 -7.94 -1.30 4.89
N PHE A 181 -7.07 -0.34 5.24
CA PHE A 181 -6.02 -0.58 6.23
C PHE A 181 -6.54 -0.66 7.66
N GLY A 182 -7.57 0.13 7.97
CA GLY A 182 -8.18 0.13 9.30
C GLY A 182 -8.84 -1.19 9.63
N MET A 183 -9.55 -1.80 8.68
CA MET A 183 -10.14 -3.12 8.87
C MET A 183 -9.12 -4.24 8.66
N PHE A 184 -8.14 -4.11 7.75
CA PHE A 184 -7.14 -5.16 7.51
C PHE A 184 -6.25 -5.43 8.73
N LEU A 185 -5.92 -4.41 9.52
CA LEU A 185 -5.07 -4.56 10.71
C LEU A 185 -5.61 -5.59 11.71
N PHE A 186 -6.94 -5.64 11.89
CA PHE A 186 -7.62 -6.52 12.84
C PHE A 186 -8.09 -7.83 12.20
N PHE A 187 -7.88 -8.01 10.89
CA PHE A 187 -8.38 -9.17 10.15
C PHE A 187 -7.86 -10.50 10.72
N PRO A 188 -6.55 -10.69 10.96
CA PRO A 188 -6.07 -11.95 11.50
C PRO A 188 -6.64 -12.26 12.88
N ASP A 189 -6.81 -11.24 13.72
CA ASP A 189 -7.29 -11.40 15.11
C ASP A 189 -8.78 -11.77 15.18
N ILE A 190 -9.61 -11.12 14.35
CA ILE A 190 -11.04 -11.43 14.21
C ILE A 190 -11.21 -12.85 13.65
N VAL A 191 -10.49 -13.20 12.58
CA VAL A 191 -10.54 -14.54 12.00
C VAL A 191 -10.13 -15.57 13.05
N ASN A 192 -9.03 -15.33 13.77
CA ASN A 192 -8.54 -16.24 14.79
C ASN A 192 -9.56 -16.45 15.93
N SER A 193 -10.17 -15.37 16.41
CA SER A 193 -11.20 -15.41 17.47
C SER A 193 -12.40 -16.26 17.05
N VAL A 194 -12.87 -16.06 15.82
CA VAL A 194 -14.01 -16.82 15.27
C VAL A 194 -13.66 -18.30 15.08
N GLU A 195 -12.51 -18.58 14.49
CA GLU A 195 -12.08 -19.94 14.19
C GLU A 195 -11.79 -20.76 15.46
N THR A 196 -11.19 -20.13 16.46
CA THR A 196 -10.98 -20.73 17.80
C THR A 196 -12.32 -21.06 18.44
N TYR A 197 -13.27 -20.11 18.43
CA TYR A 197 -14.61 -20.32 18.98
C TYR A 197 -15.35 -21.46 18.27
N LEU A 198 -15.30 -21.52 16.94
CA LEU A 198 -15.96 -22.54 16.14
C LEU A 198 -15.42 -23.96 16.39
N LYS A 199 -14.16 -24.10 16.82
CA LYS A 199 -13.58 -25.38 17.23
C LYS A 199 -14.04 -25.80 18.63
N SER A 200 -14.22 -24.84 19.54
CA SER A 200 -14.53 -25.13 20.95
C SER A 200 -16.04 -25.22 21.25
N ASN A 201 -16.85 -24.32 20.67
CA ASN A 201 -18.28 -24.20 20.93
C ASN A 201 -19.03 -24.14 19.59
N GLY A 202 -19.76 -25.20 19.23
CA GLY A 202 -20.50 -25.30 17.98
C GLY A 202 -21.78 -24.47 17.89
N SER A 203 -21.94 -23.39 18.67
CA SER A 203 -23.15 -22.57 18.72
C SER A 203 -23.18 -21.44 17.69
N SER A 204 -24.38 -21.16 17.17
CA SER A 204 -24.66 -20.15 16.13
C SER A 204 -24.75 -18.72 16.69
N THR A 205 -23.61 -18.13 17.06
CA THR A 205 -23.50 -16.70 17.40
C THR A 205 -22.84 -15.92 16.27
N SER A 206 -23.12 -14.61 16.19
CA SER A 206 -22.54 -13.76 15.15
C SER A 206 -21.04 -13.53 15.36
N MET A 207 -20.33 -13.20 14.28
CA MET A 207 -18.89 -12.91 14.30
C MET A 207 -18.50 -11.84 15.34
N CYS A 208 -19.27 -10.75 15.42
CA CYS A 208 -18.96 -9.64 16.32
C CYS A 208 -19.26 -9.96 17.77
N GLU A 209 -20.29 -10.76 18.08
CA GLU A 209 -20.53 -11.24 19.44
C GLU A 209 -19.36 -12.10 19.94
N ILE A 210 -18.87 -13.01 19.09
CA ILE A 210 -17.71 -13.85 19.39
C ILE A 210 -16.49 -12.97 19.69
N TYR A 211 -16.24 -11.96 18.84
CA TYR A 211 -15.07 -11.11 18.95
C TYR A 211 -15.13 -10.17 20.17
N GLU A 212 -16.27 -9.52 20.43
CA GLU A 212 -16.46 -8.66 21.60
C GLU A 212 -16.35 -9.45 22.92
N GLN A 213 -16.89 -10.67 22.96
CA GLN A 213 -16.76 -11.54 24.13
C GLN A 213 -15.29 -11.92 24.38
N ASN A 214 -14.55 -12.30 23.33
CA ASN A 214 -13.13 -12.63 23.46
C ASN A 214 -12.33 -11.44 24.02
N LEU A 215 -12.52 -10.24 23.45
CA LEU A 215 -11.85 -9.03 23.93
C LEU A 215 -12.16 -8.75 25.41
N ARG A 216 -13.43 -8.86 25.83
CA ARG A 216 -13.82 -8.65 27.24
C ARG A 216 -13.15 -9.63 28.18
N ASN A 217 -13.04 -10.91 27.82
CA ASN A 217 -12.39 -11.92 28.64
C ASN A 217 -10.89 -11.60 28.82
N VAL A 218 -10.21 -11.21 27.74
CA VAL A 218 -8.79 -10.82 27.77
C VAL A 218 -8.57 -9.61 28.71
N TYR A 219 -9.44 -8.61 28.67
CA TYR A 219 -9.33 -7.43 29.54
C TYR A 219 -9.66 -7.70 31.01
N ASN A 220 -10.61 -8.60 31.30
CA ASN A 220 -11.13 -8.81 32.65
C ASN A 220 -10.42 -9.93 33.43
N GLU A 221 -10.01 -11.00 32.77
CA GLU A 221 -9.60 -12.25 33.45
C GLU A 221 -8.07 -12.44 33.52
N SER A 222 -7.26 -11.46 33.09
CA SER A 222 -5.79 -11.57 33.09
C SER A 222 -5.29 -12.89 32.47
N ILE A 223 -6.01 -13.38 31.46
CA ILE A 223 -5.72 -14.67 30.83
C ILE A 223 -4.33 -14.58 30.19
N ASP A 224 -3.51 -15.62 30.40
CA ASP A 224 -2.26 -15.78 29.68
C ASP A 224 -2.55 -15.79 28.17
N CYS A 225 -2.16 -14.72 27.48
CA CYS A 225 -2.27 -14.61 26.03
C CYS A 225 -1.40 -15.68 25.38
N VAL A 226 -2.01 -16.78 24.95
CA VAL A 226 -1.35 -17.80 24.13
C VAL A 226 -1.18 -17.22 22.72
N PRO A 227 0.04 -16.96 22.24
CA PRO A 227 0.27 -16.30 20.96
C PRO A 227 0.15 -17.27 19.77
N LYS A 228 -0.80 -18.20 19.83
CA LYS A 228 -0.98 -19.25 18.82
C LYS A 228 -2.15 -18.88 17.92
N LEU A 229 -1.86 -18.83 16.62
CA LEU A 229 -2.84 -18.56 15.58
C LEU A 229 -3.33 -19.88 14.99
N GLU A 230 -4.63 -19.94 14.71
CA GLU A 230 -5.26 -21.05 14.01
C GLU A 230 -4.75 -21.16 12.55
N ASP A 231 -4.63 -22.40 12.06
CA ASP A 231 -4.18 -22.67 10.69
C ASP A 231 -5.10 -21.99 9.65
N SER A 232 -6.40 -21.90 9.96
CA SER A 232 -7.37 -21.20 9.12
C SER A 232 -7.06 -19.70 9.01
N THR A 233 -6.53 -19.05 10.05
CA THR A 233 -6.13 -17.63 10.01
C THR A 233 -5.05 -17.36 8.96
N PHE A 234 -4.06 -18.25 8.87
CA PHE A 234 -3.05 -18.17 7.81
C PHE A 234 -3.64 -18.45 6.43
N ALA A 235 -4.56 -19.42 6.32
CA ALA A 235 -5.24 -19.74 5.07
C ALA A 235 -6.10 -18.57 4.55
N TYR A 236 -6.85 -17.88 5.41
CA TYR A 236 -7.62 -16.68 5.07
C TYR A 236 -6.70 -15.55 4.60
N SER A 237 -5.60 -15.30 5.31
CA SER A 237 -4.61 -14.27 4.93
C SER A 237 -3.95 -14.58 3.58
N LEU A 238 -3.57 -15.83 3.35
CA LEU A 238 -3.01 -16.28 2.07
C LEU A 238 -4.05 -16.17 0.93
N SER A 239 -5.29 -16.56 1.20
CA SER A 239 -6.39 -16.49 0.22
C SER A 239 -6.63 -15.05 -0.23
N LEU A 240 -6.62 -14.09 0.71
CA LEU A 240 -6.76 -12.68 0.40
C LEU A 240 -5.65 -12.18 -0.55
N GLU A 241 -4.39 -12.53 -0.28
CA GLU A 241 -3.25 -12.16 -1.14
C GLU A 241 -3.35 -12.79 -2.55
N ILE A 242 -3.79 -14.05 -2.64
CA ILE A 242 -4.02 -14.73 -3.93
C ILE A 242 -5.16 -14.05 -4.71
N ILE A 243 -6.27 -13.71 -4.04
CA ILE A 243 -7.38 -12.98 -4.66
C ILE A 243 -6.89 -11.63 -5.17
N TYR A 244 -6.08 -10.91 -4.40
CA TYR A 244 -5.45 -9.67 -4.82
C TYR A 244 -4.59 -9.84 -6.08
N PHE A 245 -3.70 -10.82 -6.08
CA PHE A 245 -2.84 -11.11 -7.23
C PHE A 245 -3.64 -11.41 -8.51
N LEU A 246 -4.60 -12.34 -8.43
CA LEU A 246 -5.44 -12.72 -9.57
C LEU A 246 -6.33 -11.57 -10.03
N GLY A 247 -6.92 -10.83 -9.08
CA GLY A 247 -7.76 -9.67 -9.38
C GLY A 247 -6.99 -8.54 -10.06
N PHE A 248 -5.73 -8.29 -9.69
CA PHE A 248 -4.89 -7.30 -10.37
C PHE A 248 -4.54 -7.73 -11.79
N LEU A 249 -4.26 -9.02 -12.02
CA LEU A 249 -4.06 -9.55 -13.36
C LEU A 249 -5.31 -9.34 -14.22
N LEU A 250 -6.48 -9.73 -13.73
CA LEU A 250 -7.76 -9.53 -14.43
C LEU A 250 -8.01 -8.04 -14.69
N LEU A 251 -7.86 -7.19 -13.67
CA LEU A 251 -8.04 -5.75 -13.80
C LEU A 251 -7.13 -5.17 -14.89
N SER A 252 -5.86 -5.60 -14.97
CA SER A 252 -4.92 -5.12 -16.00
C SER A 252 -5.37 -5.42 -17.44
N LEU A 253 -6.09 -6.54 -17.66
CA LEU A 253 -6.62 -6.94 -18.96
C LEU A 253 -7.90 -6.16 -19.33
N TYR A 254 -8.75 -5.88 -18.34
CA TYR A 254 -10.07 -5.26 -18.55
C TYR A 254 -10.09 -3.73 -18.43
N ILE A 255 -9.12 -3.12 -17.72
CA ILE A 255 -9.11 -1.68 -17.41
C ILE A 255 -9.07 -0.78 -18.67
N LYS A 256 -8.57 -1.30 -19.79
CA LYS A 256 -8.57 -0.59 -21.08
C LYS A 256 -9.92 -0.67 -21.83
N LYS A 257 -10.77 -1.64 -21.48
CA LYS A 257 -12.06 -1.90 -22.15
C LYS A 257 -13.24 -1.22 -21.47
N VAL A 258 -13.10 -0.85 -20.19
CA VAL A 258 -14.18 -0.31 -19.36
C VAL A 258 -13.81 1.08 -18.85
N LYS A 259 -14.78 1.99 -18.79
CA LYS A 259 -14.58 3.31 -18.17
C LYS A 259 -14.31 3.14 -16.68
N LYS A 260 -13.12 3.56 -16.22
CA LYS A 260 -12.63 3.40 -14.85
C LYS A 260 -13.58 3.92 -13.77
N ILE A 261 -14.30 5.01 -14.05
CA ILE A 261 -15.25 5.61 -13.10
C ILE A 261 -16.39 4.64 -12.74
N TYR A 262 -16.99 3.99 -13.73
CA TYR A 262 -18.06 3.01 -13.48
C TYR A 262 -17.52 1.73 -12.83
N LEU A 263 -16.34 1.29 -13.26
CA LEU A 263 -15.66 0.15 -12.66
C LEU A 263 -15.37 0.39 -11.17
N LEU A 264 -14.83 1.57 -10.82
CA LEU A 264 -14.55 1.98 -9.45
C LEU A 264 -15.84 2.06 -8.62
N SER A 265 -16.87 2.73 -9.14
CA SER A 265 -18.13 2.90 -8.44
C SER A 265 -18.83 1.56 -8.15
N LEU A 266 -18.94 0.69 -9.17
CA LEU A 266 -19.54 -0.64 -9.01
C LEU A 266 -18.76 -1.49 -7.99
N MET A 267 -17.42 -1.44 -8.07
CA MET A 267 -16.57 -2.21 -7.18
C MET A 267 -16.69 -1.73 -5.72
N LEU A 268 -16.67 -0.41 -5.48
CA LEU A 268 -16.85 0.15 -4.14
C LEU A 268 -18.26 -0.15 -3.59
N ALA A 269 -19.29 -0.14 -4.44
CA ALA A 269 -20.65 -0.52 -4.03
C ALA A 269 -20.73 -2.00 -3.61
N ALA A 270 -20.14 -2.90 -4.40
CA ALA A 270 -20.09 -4.33 -4.10
C ALA A 270 -19.34 -4.62 -2.79
N VAL A 271 -18.17 -4.00 -2.62
CA VAL A 271 -17.36 -4.13 -1.40
C VAL A 271 -18.07 -3.54 -0.17
N GLY A 272 -18.78 -2.42 -0.33
CA GLY A 272 -19.62 -1.86 0.73
C GLY A 272 -20.76 -2.80 1.13
N LEU A 273 -21.40 -3.47 0.17
CA LEU A 273 -22.40 -4.50 0.43
C LEU A 273 -21.81 -5.67 1.23
N CYS A 274 -20.59 -6.10 0.90
CA CYS A 274 -19.88 -7.10 1.70
C CYS A 274 -19.69 -6.63 3.16
N GLY A 275 -19.39 -5.36 3.40
CA GLY A 275 -19.30 -4.81 4.75
C GLY A 275 -20.61 -4.93 5.56
N PHE A 276 -21.76 -4.66 4.94
CA PHE A 276 -23.07 -4.86 5.59
C PHE A 276 -23.38 -6.34 5.83
N LEU A 277 -23.16 -7.19 4.82
CA LEU A 277 -23.43 -8.63 4.89
C LEU A 277 -22.54 -9.36 5.90
N ALA A 278 -21.34 -8.85 6.19
CA ALA A 278 -20.45 -9.41 7.20
C ALA A 278 -21.09 -9.46 8.60
N VAL A 279 -22.02 -8.56 8.91
CA VAL A 279 -22.67 -8.48 10.24
C VAL A 279 -24.13 -8.93 10.21
N LEU A 280 -24.84 -8.74 9.09
CA LEU A 280 -26.24 -9.13 8.97
C LEU A 280 -26.46 -10.65 8.95
N LEU A 281 -25.40 -11.43 8.67
CA LEU A 281 -25.49 -12.88 8.61
C LEU A 281 -25.19 -13.50 9.99
N PRO A 282 -26.06 -14.41 10.48
CA PRO A 282 -25.85 -15.07 11.76
C PRO A 282 -24.74 -16.13 11.70
N ASN A 283 -24.34 -16.57 10.50
CA ASN A 283 -23.30 -17.59 10.34
C ASN A 283 -21.91 -16.94 10.30
N PRO A 284 -21.05 -17.19 11.30
CA PRO A 284 -19.76 -16.51 11.42
C PRO A 284 -18.78 -16.86 10.29
N ARG A 285 -18.84 -18.07 9.70
CA ARG A 285 -18.00 -18.41 8.53
C ARG A 285 -18.36 -17.58 7.30
N MET A 286 -19.66 -17.38 7.08
CA MET A 286 -20.14 -16.50 6.00
C MET A 286 -19.74 -15.05 6.27
N SER A 287 -19.85 -14.59 7.52
CA SER A 287 -19.36 -13.28 7.95
C SER A 287 -17.88 -13.06 7.61
N LEU A 288 -17.00 -14.05 7.85
CA LEU A 288 -15.59 -13.97 7.48
C LEU A 288 -15.36 -13.86 5.97
N ILE A 289 -16.15 -14.55 5.15
CA ILE A 289 -16.09 -14.45 3.68
C ILE A 289 -16.46 -13.03 3.23
N PHE A 290 -17.55 -12.47 3.78
CA PHE A 290 -17.95 -11.10 3.46
C PHE A 290 -17.00 -10.05 4.02
N TYR A 291 -16.39 -10.29 5.18
CA TYR A 291 -15.31 -9.46 5.69
C TYR A 291 -14.10 -9.48 4.74
N THR A 292 -13.70 -10.65 4.25
CA THR A 292 -12.66 -10.77 3.21
C THR A 292 -13.06 -9.99 1.95
N GLY A 293 -14.34 -10.03 1.56
CA GLY A 293 -14.90 -9.21 0.49
C GLY A 293 -14.79 -7.69 0.72
N LEU A 294 -15.05 -7.22 1.95
CA LEU A 294 -14.85 -5.82 2.35
C LEU A 294 -13.38 -5.38 2.17
N LEU A 295 -12.45 -6.27 2.50
CA LEU A 295 -11.02 -6.03 2.34
C LEU A 295 -10.59 -5.96 0.87
N LEU A 296 -11.42 -6.32 -0.11
CA LEU A 296 -11.11 -6.12 -1.53
C LEU A 296 -11.21 -4.66 -1.97
N SER A 297 -11.59 -3.74 -1.08
CA SER A 297 -11.56 -2.28 -1.32
C SER A 297 -10.20 -1.77 -1.83
N GLY A 298 -9.10 -2.47 -1.56
CA GLY A 298 -7.78 -2.13 -2.08
C GLY A 298 -7.65 -2.14 -3.60
N PHE A 299 -8.46 -2.90 -4.35
CA PHE A 299 -8.47 -2.77 -5.82
C PHE A 299 -8.94 -1.37 -6.27
N GLY A 300 -9.85 -0.76 -5.51
CA GLY A 300 -10.36 0.59 -5.75
C GLY A 300 -9.25 1.62 -5.57
N ILE A 301 -8.38 1.43 -4.58
CA ILE A 301 -7.20 2.29 -4.32
C ILE A 301 -6.27 2.34 -5.54
N MET A 302 -6.07 1.20 -6.22
CA MET A 302 -5.27 1.14 -7.44
C MET A 302 -5.93 1.86 -8.61
N ILE A 303 -7.24 1.64 -8.82
CA ILE A 303 -8.00 2.33 -9.89
C ILE A 303 -7.97 3.84 -9.66
N MET A 304 -8.17 4.30 -8.42
CA MET A 304 -8.09 5.72 -8.06
C MET A 304 -6.73 6.32 -8.36
N SER A 305 -5.64 5.62 -8.02
CA SER A 305 -4.28 6.07 -8.34
C SER A 305 -4.08 6.25 -9.84
N SER A 306 -4.65 5.36 -10.65
CA SER A 306 -4.66 5.50 -12.12
C SER A 306 -5.53 6.68 -12.58
N SER A 307 -6.68 6.91 -11.96
CA SER A 307 -7.57 8.04 -12.26
C SER A 307 -6.95 9.39 -11.93
N VAL A 308 -6.10 9.48 -10.89
CA VAL A 308 -5.31 10.68 -10.61
C VAL A 308 -4.41 11.00 -11.80
N VAL A 309 -3.61 10.04 -12.26
CA VAL A 309 -2.69 10.25 -13.40
C VAL A 309 -3.41 10.75 -14.65
N GLU A 310 -4.62 10.26 -14.93
CA GLU A 310 -5.42 10.67 -16.09
C GLU A 310 -6.13 12.01 -15.94
N SER A 311 -6.39 12.46 -14.70
CA SER A 311 -7.14 13.69 -14.44
C SER A 311 -6.29 14.96 -14.56
N TYR A 312 -4.96 14.82 -14.55
CA TYR A 312 -4.03 15.94 -14.54
C TYR A 312 -3.08 15.92 -15.76
N PRO A 313 -2.69 17.11 -16.27
CA PRO A 313 -1.67 17.22 -17.30
C PRO A 313 -0.32 16.75 -16.74
N THR A 314 0.58 16.32 -17.62
CA THR A 314 1.85 15.66 -17.25
C THR A 314 2.65 16.39 -16.17
N HIS A 315 2.76 17.71 -16.27
CA HIS A 315 3.51 18.55 -15.31
C HIS A 315 2.87 18.64 -13.91
N LEU A 316 1.59 18.29 -13.73
CA LEU A 316 0.91 18.28 -12.43
C LEU A 316 0.68 16.88 -11.85
N ARG A 317 0.90 15.81 -12.63
CA ARG A 317 0.60 14.43 -12.23
C ARG A 317 1.32 14.00 -10.96
N ALA A 318 2.62 14.29 -10.86
CA ALA A 318 3.44 13.90 -9.70
C ALA A 318 2.96 14.59 -8.41
N THR A 319 2.66 15.89 -8.49
CA THR A 319 2.13 16.66 -7.36
C THR A 319 0.73 16.19 -6.96
N ALA A 320 -0.14 15.88 -7.93
CA ALA A 320 -1.47 15.32 -7.69
C ALA A 320 -1.40 13.96 -6.98
N MET A 321 -0.53 13.08 -7.45
CA MET A 321 -0.28 11.77 -6.84
C MET A 321 0.23 11.92 -5.41
N SER A 322 1.17 12.84 -5.18
CA SER A 322 1.74 13.08 -3.85
C SER A 322 0.69 13.61 -2.87
N LEU A 323 -0.12 14.58 -3.28
CA LEU A 323 -1.19 15.16 -2.47
C LEU A 323 -2.27 14.13 -2.13
N THR A 324 -2.75 13.38 -3.12
CA THR A 324 -3.78 12.34 -2.88
C THR A 324 -3.25 11.18 -2.03
N THR A 325 -1.98 10.81 -2.20
CA THR A 325 -1.30 9.82 -1.34
C THR A 325 -1.16 10.30 0.10
N LEU A 326 -0.93 11.61 0.33
CA LEU A 326 -0.92 12.17 1.69
C LEU A 326 -2.27 11.90 2.40
N PHE A 327 -3.39 12.18 1.74
CA PHE A 327 -4.72 11.89 2.27
C PHE A 327 -4.98 10.38 2.42
N ALA A 328 -4.49 9.54 1.51
CA ALA A 328 -4.53 8.09 1.67
C ALA A 328 -3.84 7.65 2.98
N ARG A 329 -2.67 8.22 3.32
CA ARG A 329 -1.95 7.90 4.56
C ARG A 329 -2.65 8.41 5.81
N ALA A 330 -3.18 9.64 5.76
CA ALA A 330 -4.01 10.16 6.82
C ALA A 330 -5.20 9.23 7.07
N GLY A 331 -5.83 8.73 6.01
CA GLY A 331 -6.88 7.71 6.07
C GLY A 331 -6.43 6.43 6.76
N CYS A 332 -5.25 5.87 6.40
CA CYS A 332 -4.72 4.67 7.06
C CYS A 332 -4.58 4.84 8.58
N VAL A 333 -3.98 5.96 9.01
CA VAL A 333 -3.77 6.27 10.44
C VAL A 333 -5.10 6.48 11.14
N PHE A 334 -6.01 7.25 10.53
CA PHE A 334 -7.34 7.48 11.05
C PHE A 334 -8.10 6.17 11.21
N GLY A 335 -8.21 5.36 10.15
CA GLY A 335 -8.97 4.11 10.15
C GLY A 335 -8.47 3.09 11.16
N THR A 336 -7.16 2.88 11.26
CA THR A 336 -6.58 1.90 12.21
C THR A 336 -6.88 2.26 13.67
N ASN A 337 -6.79 3.53 14.03
CA ASN A 337 -7.12 3.99 15.39
C ASN A 337 -8.63 4.03 15.62
N TYR A 338 -9.40 4.50 14.63
CA TYR A 338 -10.84 4.66 14.73
C TYR A 338 -11.56 3.31 14.87
N PHE A 339 -11.29 2.36 13.97
CA PHE A 339 -11.90 1.02 14.05
C PHE A 339 -11.36 0.22 15.24
N GLY A 340 -10.07 0.36 15.58
CA GLY A 340 -9.50 -0.26 16.78
C GLY A 340 -10.22 0.13 18.08
N SER A 341 -10.61 1.39 18.21
CA SER A 341 -11.40 1.88 19.36
C SER A 341 -12.83 1.32 19.36
N LEU A 342 -13.45 1.18 18.19
CA LEU A 342 -14.84 0.70 18.09
C LEU A 342 -14.97 -0.81 18.32
N PHE A 343 -13.97 -1.61 17.97
CA PHE A 343 -14.08 -3.07 18.00
C PHE A 343 -14.41 -3.67 19.38
N GLN A 344 -14.08 -2.99 20.48
CA GLN A 344 -14.33 -3.50 21.84
C GLN A 344 -15.82 -3.51 22.23
N ASN A 345 -16.58 -2.53 21.76
CA ASN A 345 -17.96 -2.30 22.22
C ASN A 345 -18.97 -2.09 21.09
N TYR A 346 -18.48 -1.88 19.86
CA TYR A 346 -19.25 -1.48 18.70
C TYR A 346 -18.71 -2.16 17.43
N CYS A 347 -18.44 -3.46 17.50
CA CYS A 347 -17.94 -4.24 16.37
C CYS A 347 -18.91 -4.14 15.19
N ASN A 348 -20.21 -4.36 15.41
CA ASN A 348 -21.24 -4.26 14.37
C ASN A 348 -21.22 -2.89 13.69
N THR A 349 -21.13 -1.82 14.48
CA THR A 349 -21.06 -0.44 14.00
C THR A 349 -19.84 -0.20 13.12
N SER A 350 -18.69 -0.81 13.43
CA SER A 350 -17.46 -0.68 12.63
C SER A 350 -17.65 -1.16 11.19
N PHE A 351 -18.35 -2.28 11.02
CA PHE A 351 -18.67 -2.83 9.70
C PHE A 351 -19.76 -2.02 8.98
N TYR A 352 -20.79 -1.55 9.69
CA TYR A 352 -21.81 -0.66 9.10
C TYR A 352 -21.22 0.67 8.63
N ILE A 353 -20.34 1.29 9.42
CA ILE A 353 -19.62 2.50 9.03
C ILE A 353 -18.74 2.21 7.82
N SER A 354 -18.01 1.09 7.82
CA SER A 354 -17.17 0.70 6.68
C SER A 354 -17.99 0.50 5.40
N GLY A 355 -19.12 -0.21 5.47
CA GLY A 355 -20.03 -0.40 4.35
C GLY A 355 -20.59 0.93 3.82
N GLY A 356 -21.06 1.79 4.73
CA GLY A 356 -21.59 3.11 4.41
C GLY A 356 -20.54 4.04 3.80
N PHE A 357 -19.31 4.01 4.30
CA PHE A 357 -18.17 4.73 3.75
C PHE A 357 -17.87 4.28 2.31
N MET A 358 -17.91 2.97 2.04
CA MET A 358 -17.70 2.45 0.68
C MET A 358 -18.84 2.81 -0.27
N TRP A 359 -20.10 2.81 0.17
CA TRP A 359 -21.23 3.28 -0.65
C TRP A 359 -21.18 4.79 -0.92
N GLY A 360 -20.83 5.59 0.08
CA GLY A 360 -20.58 7.03 -0.09
C GLY A 360 -19.44 7.29 -1.09
N ALA A 361 -18.36 6.51 -1.00
CA ALA A 361 -17.26 6.56 -1.96
C ALA A 361 -17.69 6.10 -3.37
N ALA A 362 -18.55 5.09 -3.48
CA ALA A 362 -19.10 4.64 -4.76
C ALA A 362 -19.91 5.75 -5.45
N ALA A 363 -20.76 6.46 -4.71
CA ALA A 363 -21.53 7.60 -5.23
C ALA A 363 -20.61 8.76 -5.61
N LEU A 364 -19.65 9.09 -4.74
CA LEU A 364 -18.68 10.16 -4.97
C LEU A 364 -17.76 9.88 -6.17
N ALA A 365 -17.43 8.62 -6.44
CA ALA A 365 -16.67 8.22 -7.62
C ALA A 365 -17.36 8.61 -8.93
N LEU A 366 -18.69 8.58 -8.99
CA LEU A 366 -19.46 9.01 -10.17
C LEU A 366 -19.36 10.53 -10.43
N LEU A 367 -18.98 11.30 -9.41
CA LEU A 367 -18.77 12.76 -9.53
C LEU A 367 -17.38 13.12 -10.05
N ILE A 368 -16.49 12.14 -10.30
CA ILE A 368 -15.19 12.40 -10.91
C ILE A 368 -15.41 13.04 -12.30
N PRO A 369 -14.98 14.29 -12.50
CA PRO A 369 -15.16 14.97 -13.78
C PRO A 369 -14.40 14.27 -14.91
N LYS A 370 -14.97 14.25 -16.13
CA LYS A 370 -14.26 13.73 -17.31
C LYS A 370 -12.96 14.54 -17.53
N PRO A 371 -11.84 13.87 -17.84
CA PRO A 371 -10.60 14.58 -18.16
C PRO A 371 -10.83 15.50 -19.36
N ARG A 372 -10.48 16.78 -19.21
CA ARG A 372 -10.54 17.82 -20.25
C ARG A 372 -9.11 18.04 -20.77
N PHE A 373 -8.67 17.16 -21.67
CA PHE A 373 -7.41 17.34 -22.39
C PHE A 373 -7.69 17.32 -23.89
#